data_AF-A0A235B1E3-F1
#
_entry.id   AF-A0A235B1E3-F1
#
_cell.length_a   1.000
_cell.length_b   1.000
_cell.length_c   1.000
_cell.angle_alpha   90.00
_cell.angle_beta   90.00
_cell.angle_gamma   90.00
#
_symmetry.space_group_name_H-M   'P 1'
#
loop_
_entity.id
_entity.type
_entity.pdbx_description
1 polymer ?
#
loop_
_entity_poly.entity_id
_entity_poly.type
_entity_poly.pdbx_seq_one_letter_code
_entity_poly.pdbx_strand_id
1 'polypeptide(L)'
;VVQMRHNDVIHLVGIEIIEDEIGNQIKQETERQVFANEMSVGQAEYYNAATAGLRPSKIFEVYTFEYANERQLKHNGIKYRIIRTETRGEKTRITCERVAADG
;
A
#
# COMPACT_ATOMS: atom_id res chain seq x y z
N VAL A 1 23.73 13.34 2.90
CA VAL A 1 23.16 12.01 3.23
C VAL A 1 21.71 12.23 3.62
N VAL A 2 20.75 11.84 2.77
CA VAL A 2 19.32 12.01 3.08
C VAL A 2 18.97 10.94 4.11
N GLN A 3 18.91 11.36 5.39
CA GLN A 3 18.53 10.52 6.51
C GLN A 3 17.03 10.19 6.36
N MET A 4 16.70 8.94 6.06
CA MET A 4 15.32 8.47 6.19
C MET A 4 14.92 8.62 7.65
N ARG A 5 13.93 9.47 7.92
CA ARG A 5 13.23 9.53 9.20
C ARG A 5 11.94 8.77 9.00
N HIS A 6 11.92 7.49 9.38
CA HIS A 6 10.72 6.66 9.41
C HIS A 6 9.66 7.32 10.30
N ASN A 7 8.88 8.25 9.73
CA ASN A 7 7.88 9.01 10.47
C ASN A 7 6.49 8.40 10.36
N ASP A 8 6.26 7.52 9.38
CA ASP A 8 4.95 6.95 9.11
C ASP A 8 4.96 5.43 9.28
N VAL A 9 3.86 4.92 9.81
CA VAL A 9 3.64 3.49 10.04
C VAL A 9 2.49 3.04 9.18
N ILE A 10 2.75 2.14 8.23
CA ILE A 10 1.72 1.53 7.40
C ILE A 10 1.56 0.06 7.77
N HIS A 11 0.38 -0.49 7.50
CA HIS A 11 0.10 -1.90 7.66
C HIS A 11 -0.08 -2.51 6.28
N LEU A 12 0.84 -3.35 5.84
CA LEU A 12 0.69 -4.13 4.62
C LEU A 12 -0.32 -5.25 4.89
N VAL A 13 -1.30 -5.39 4.00
CA VAL A 13 -2.38 -6.37 4.16
C VAL A 13 -2.17 -7.50 3.16
N GLY A 14 -1.71 -8.64 3.67
CA GLY A 14 -1.68 -9.90 2.95
C GLY A 14 -3.08 -10.53 2.94
N ILE A 15 -3.44 -11.18 1.84
CA ILE A 15 -4.68 -11.96 1.74
C ILE A 15 -4.27 -13.40 1.47
N GLU A 16 -4.56 -14.27 2.42
CA GLU A 16 -4.41 -15.71 2.28
C GLU A 16 -5.79 -16.35 2.09
N ILE A 17 -5.89 -17.33 1.22
CA ILE A 17 -7.12 -18.10 1.03
C ILE A 17 -6.91 -19.41 1.77
N ILE A 18 -7.67 -19.59 2.85
CA ILE A 18 -7.68 -20.83 3.63
C ILE A 18 -8.95 -21.61 3.30
N GLU A 19 -8.86 -22.93 3.34
CA GLU A 19 -10.00 -23.83 3.19
C GLU A 19 -10.52 -24.20 4.57
N ASP A 20 -11.83 -24.03 4.81
CA ASP A 20 -12.47 -24.48 6.05
C ASP A 20 -12.72 -26.00 6.04
N GLU A 21 -13.17 -26.54 7.17
CA GLU A 21 -13.45 -27.99 7.31
C GLU A 21 -14.53 -28.52 6.35
N ILE A 22 -15.24 -27.63 5.66
CA ILE A 22 -16.37 -27.93 4.76
C ILE A 22 -15.98 -27.65 3.29
N GLY A 23 -14.75 -27.22 3.02
CA GLY A 23 -14.23 -26.95 1.67
C GLY A 23 -14.51 -25.53 1.15
N ASN A 24 -14.97 -24.61 1.99
CA ASN A 24 -15.17 -23.21 1.58
C ASN A 24 -13.85 -22.42 1.65
N GLN A 25 -13.65 -21.56 0.67
CA GLN A 25 -12.53 -20.62 0.64
C GLN A 25 -12.83 -19.40 1.51
N ILE A 26 -12.14 -19.26 2.64
CA ILE A 26 -12.20 -18.09 3.50
C ILE A 26 -10.98 -17.20 3.22
N LYS A 27 -11.21 -15.88 3.10
CA LYS A 27 -10.15 -14.89 3.00
C LYS A 27 -9.65 -14.55 4.41
N GLN A 28 -8.41 -14.86 4.70
CA GLN A 28 -7.72 -14.43 5.90
C GLN A 28 -6.86 -13.22 5.57
N GLU A 29 -7.21 -12.06 6.14
CA GLU A 29 -6.39 -10.84 6.04
C GLU A 29 -5.33 -10.85 7.15
N THR A 30 -4.06 -10.75 6.77
CA THR A 30 -2.93 -10.62 7.72
C THR A 30 -2.36 -9.22 7.59
N GLU A 31 -2.49 -8.39 8.63
CA GLU A 31 -1.91 -7.05 8.69
C GLU A 31 -0.49 -7.12 9.27
N ARG A 32 0.51 -6.62 8.53
CA ARG A 32 1.90 -6.50 9.00
C ARG A 32 2.32 -5.04 9.07
N GLN A 33 2.72 -4.60 10.25
CA GLN A 33 3.23 -3.26 10.47
C GLN A 33 4.63 -3.10 9.85
N VAL A 34 4.82 -2.08 9.03
CA VAL A 34 6.12 -1.71 8.43
C VAL A 34 6.34 -0.21 8.53
N PHE A 35 7.60 0.19 8.57
CA PHE A 35 7.97 1.60 8.60
C PHE A 35 8.10 2.15 7.18
N ALA A 36 7.41 3.26 6.93
CA ALA A 36 7.40 3.89 5.63
C ALA A 36 7.76 5.36 5.73
N ASN A 37 8.18 5.93 4.61
CA ASN A 37 8.19 7.38 4.43
C ASN A 37 7.06 7.75 3.49
N GLU A 38 6.11 8.57 3.97
CA GLU A 38 5.13 9.17 3.08
C GLU A 38 5.82 10.20 2.16
N MET A 39 5.65 10.02 0.87
CA MET A 39 6.09 10.96 -0.15
C MET A 39 4.91 11.81 -0.60
N SER A 40 5.12 13.12 -0.74
CA SER A 40 4.12 14.02 -1.30
C SER A 40 3.75 13.59 -2.73
N VAL A 41 2.45 13.40 -2.97
CA VAL A 41 1.93 13.22 -4.33
C VAL A 41 2.08 14.55 -5.06
N GLY A 42 2.94 14.59 -6.08
CA GLY A 42 3.12 15.81 -6.89
C GLY A 42 1.85 16.17 -7.66
N GLN A 43 1.64 17.46 -7.91
CA GLN A 43 0.48 17.98 -8.68
C GLN A 43 0.22 17.21 -9.99
N ALA A 44 1.28 16.81 -10.69
CA ALA A 44 1.19 16.07 -11.95
C ALA A 44 0.54 14.67 -11.79
N GLU A 45 0.81 13.95 -10.70
CA GLU A 45 0.20 12.64 -10.43
C GLU A 45 -1.29 12.78 -10.07
N TYR A 46 -1.64 13.85 -9.35
CA TYR A 46 -3.04 14.19 -9.04
C TYR A 46 -3.85 14.50 -10.31
N TYR A 47 -3.29 15.33 -11.21
CA TYR A 47 -3.94 15.68 -12.48
C TYR A 47 -4.05 14.48 -13.43
N ASN A 48 -2.95 13.73 -13.65
CA ASN A 48 -2.94 12.60 -14.58
C ASN A 48 -3.95 11.51 -14.19
N ALA A 49 -4.12 11.29 -12.89
CA ALA A 49 -5.01 10.26 -12.41
C ALA A 49 -6.47 10.72 -12.31
N ALA A 50 -6.74 12.01 -12.07
CA ALA A 50 -8.08 12.57 -12.21
C ALA A 50 -8.67 12.33 -13.61
N THR A 51 -7.84 12.39 -14.67
CA THR A 51 -8.24 12.00 -16.04
C THR A 51 -8.48 10.51 -16.25
N ALA A 52 -7.90 9.66 -15.40
CA ALA A 52 -8.07 8.20 -15.44
C ALA A 52 -9.15 7.68 -14.48
N GLY A 53 -9.85 8.57 -13.76
CA GLY A 53 -10.79 8.20 -12.70
C GLY A 53 -10.14 7.62 -11.44
N LEU A 54 -8.80 7.63 -11.37
CA LEU A 54 -8.00 7.11 -10.27
C LEU A 54 -7.61 8.28 -9.34
N ARG A 55 -7.67 8.10 -8.03
CA ARG A 55 -7.18 9.11 -7.06
C ARG A 55 -5.94 8.57 -6.35
N PRO A 56 -4.73 8.62 -6.94
CA PRO A 56 -3.48 8.27 -6.28
C PRO A 56 -3.36 9.20 -5.09
N SER A 57 -3.52 8.62 -3.91
CA SER A 57 -3.73 9.41 -2.71
C SER A 57 -2.43 9.56 -1.95
N LYS A 58 -1.56 8.54 -2.00
CA LYS A 58 -0.31 8.49 -1.24
C LYS A 58 0.73 7.62 -1.94
N ILE A 59 1.98 8.02 -1.79
CA ILE A 59 3.15 7.23 -2.19
C ILE A 59 3.94 6.94 -0.91
N PHE A 60 4.35 5.69 -0.72
CA PHE A 60 5.15 5.27 0.42
C PHE A 60 6.46 4.67 -0.06
N GLU A 61 7.56 4.97 0.64
CA GLU A 61 8.85 4.29 0.44
C GLU A 61 9.13 3.38 1.63
N VAL A 62 9.24 2.07 1.38
CA VAL A 62 9.56 1.02 2.36
C VAL A 62 10.86 0.32 1.95
N TYR A 63 11.44 -0.47 2.86
CA TYR A 63 12.53 -1.37 2.46
C TYR A 63 12.01 -2.53 1.60
N THR A 64 12.77 -2.92 0.57
CA THR A 64 12.38 -3.98 -0.36
C THR A 64 12.11 -5.31 0.36
N PHE A 65 12.90 -5.64 1.39
CA PHE A 65 12.70 -6.87 2.17
C PHE A 65 11.43 -6.85 3.03
N GLU A 66 10.89 -5.66 3.33
CA GLU A 66 9.65 -5.51 4.05
C GLU A 66 8.42 -5.57 3.15
N TYR A 67 8.56 -5.62 1.82
CA TYR A 67 7.42 -5.68 0.91
C TYR A 67 7.31 -7.08 0.30
N ALA A 68 6.19 -7.78 0.55
CA ALA A 68 5.93 -9.15 0.13
C ALA A 68 4.82 -9.24 -0.93
N ASN A 69 4.77 -8.27 -1.86
CA ASN A 69 3.77 -8.19 -2.94
C ASN A 69 2.32 -8.10 -2.46
N GLU A 70 2.10 -7.52 -1.27
CA GLU A 70 0.77 -7.24 -0.76
C GLU A 70 0.00 -6.33 -1.73
N ARG A 71 -1.31 -6.55 -1.86
CA ARG A 71 -2.16 -5.78 -2.80
C ARG A 71 -2.84 -4.59 -2.12
N GLN A 72 -2.79 -4.55 -0.80
CA GLN A 72 -3.49 -3.57 0.01
C GLN A 72 -2.58 -3.12 1.14
N LEU A 73 -2.78 -1.88 1.58
CA LEU A 73 -2.14 -1.33 2.75
C LEU A 73 -3.14 -0.48 3.53
N LYS A 74 -2.84 -0.21 4.79
CA LYS A 74 -3.63 0.65 5.66
C LYS A 74 -2.74 1.67 6.33
N HIS A 75 -3.14 2.93 6.27
CA HIS A 75 -2.43 4.03 6.89
C HIS A 75 -3.43 4.90 7.65
N ASN A 76 -3.16 5.17 8.93
CA ASN A 76 -4.05 5.95 9.81
C ASN A 76 -5.53 5.49 9.80
N GLY A 77 -5.75 4.17 9.77
CA GLY A 77 -7.09 3.57 9.75
C GLY A 77 -7.79 3.59 8.39
N ILE A 78 -7.19 4.17 7.35
CA ILE A 78 -7.73 4.21 5.99
C ILE A 78 -7.12 3.08 5.17
N LYS A 79 -7.96 2.28 4.49
CA LYS A 79 -7.53 1.24 3.54
C LYS A 79 -7.18 1.86 2.18
N TYR A 80 -6.06 1.44 1.63
CA TYR A 80 -5.56 1.81 0.32
C TYR A 80 -5.26 0.56 -0.50
N ARG A 81 -5.49 0.65 -1.80
CA ARG A 81 -5.12 -0.38 -2.78
C ARG A 81 -3.78 0.01 -3.40
N ILE A 82 -2.87 -0.95 -3.47
CA ILE A 82 -1.59 -0.76 -4.16
C ILE A 82 -1.84 -0.89 -5.66
N ILE A 83 -1.49 0.16 -6.40
CA ILE A 83 -1.71 0.23 -7.86
C ILE A 83 -0.41 0.13 -8.64
N ARG A 84 0.73 0.46 -8.01
CA ARG A 84 2.05 0.40 -8.63
C ARG A 84 3.13 0.24 -7.57
N THR A 85 4.16 -0.53 -7.91
CA THR A 85 5.38 -0.65 -7.10
C THR A 85 6.62 -0.49 -7.95
N GLU A 86 7.59 0.29 -7.46
CA GLU A 86 8.89 0.49 -8.11
C GLU A 86 10.01 0.16 -7.13
N THR A 87 10.74 -0.91 -7.39
CA THR A 87 11.91 -1.28 -6.60
C THR A 87 13.16 -0.58 -7.12
N ARG A 88 13.90 0.08 -6.22
CA ARG A 88 15.14 0.81 -6.48
C ARG A 88 16.18 0.41 -5.44
N GLY A 89 16.92 -0.66 -5.73
CA GLY A 89 17.89 -1.23 -4.80
C GLY A 89 17.21 -1.76 -3.54
N GLU A 90 17.61 -1.25 -2.38
CA GLU A 90 17.10 -1.67 -1.06
C GLU A 90 15.72 -1.10 -0.71
N LYS A 91 15.14 -0.26 -1.57
CA LYS A 91 13.87 0.41 -1.31
C LYS A 91 12.84 0.08 -2.37
N THR A 92 11.59 -0.04 -1.94
CA THR A 92 10.43 -0.14 -2.82
C THR A 92 9.51 1.05 -2.60
N ARG A 93 9.22 1.75 -3.69
CA ARG A 93 8.20 2.80 -3.72
C ARG A 93 6.87 2.18 -4.07
N ILE A 94 5.86 2.42 -3.23
CA ILE A 94 4.51 1.91 -3.35
C ILE A 94 3.59 3.10 -3.63
N THR A 95 2.94 3.10 -4.78
CA THR A 95 1.88 4.05 -5.11
C THR A 95 0.54 3.41 -4.82
N CYS A 96 -0.31 4.10 -4.08
CA CYS A 96 -1.60 3.59 -3.66
C CYS A 96 -2.74 4.58 -3.86
N GLU A 97 -3.94 4.03 -4.04
CA GLU A 97 -5.19 4.77 -4.14
C GLU A 97 -6.09 4.44 -2.95
N ARG A 98 -6.84 5.43 -2.47
CA ARG A 98 -7.80 5.23 -1.38
C ARG A 98 -8.96 4.38 -1.90
N VAL A 99 -9.22 3.28 -1.21
CA VAL A 99 -10.43 2.50 -1.45
C VAL A 99 -11.58 3.29 -0.85
N ALA A 100 -12.51 3.79 -1.67
CA ALA A 100 -13.77 4.30 -1.15
C ALA A 100 -14.47 3.11 -0.47
N ALA A 101 -14.93 3.31 0.77
CA ALA A 101 -15.89 2.36 1.32
C ALA A 101 -17.10 2.43 0.38
N ASP A 102 -17.35 1.36 -0.38
CA ASP A 102 -18.60 1.20 -1.10
C ASP A 102 -19.71 1.36 -0.06
N GLY A 103 -20.49 2.43 -0.21
CA GLY A 103 -21.64 2.75 0.63
C GLY A 103 -22.87 1.97 0.21
#